data_AF-A0A4V6JMK1-F1
#
_entry.id   AF-A0A4V6JMK1-F1
#
_cell.length_a   1.000
_cell.length_b   1.000
_cell.length_c   1.000
_cell.angle_alpha   90.00
_cell.angle_beta   90.00
_cell.angle_gamma   90.00
#
_symmetry.space_group_name_H-M   'P 1'
#
loop_
_entity.id
_entity.type
_entity.pdbx_description
1 polymer ?
#
loop_
_entity_poly.entity_id
_entity_poly.type
_entity_poly.pdbx_seq_one_letter_code
_entity_poly.pdbx_strand_id
1 'polypeptide(L)'
;MGRTRNIAMSLPGFEQSMFMAAQPGHNYIATAPHYCHHYNQLHQRKLVTLPIPIDEAQAQKLTVPFTLIWHKRNSHNPKTLWLRETIKTLYSPPLRQAPVFA
;
A
#
# COMPACT_ATOMS: atom_id res chain seq x y z
N MET A 1 -3.95 11.48 19.31
CA MET A 1 -4.87 12.06 18.30
C MET A 1 -5.09 13.53 18.69
N GLY A 2 -4.92 14.48 17.78
CA GLY A 2 -4.91 15.93 18.12
C GLY A 2 -3.77 16.75 17.50
N ARG A 3 -3.09 16.22 16.47
CA ARG A 3 -2.10 16.98 15.70
C ARG A 3 -2.75 17.53 14.43
N THR A 4 -2.57 18.81 14.18
CA THR A 4 -2.95 19.45 12.92
C THR A 4 -1.84 19.23 11.89
N ARG A 5 -2.21 18.83 10.68
CA ARG A 5 -1.27 18.75 9.55
C ARG A 5 -1.57 19.86 8.55
N ASN A 6 -0.52 20.42 7.96
CA ASN A 6 -0.67 21.29 6.79
C ASN A 6 -0.82 20.41 5.54
N ILE A 7 -1.95 20.52 4.86
CA ILE A 7 -2.20 19.80 3.60
C ILE A 7 -1.87 20.77 2.46
N ALA A 8 -0.69 20.60 1.86
CA ALA A 8 -0.27 21.44 0.73
C ALA A 8 -1.14 21.22 -0.52
N MET A 9 -1.58 19.97 -0.75
CA MET A 9 -2.37 19.58 -1.92
C MET A 9 -3.15 18.29 -1.63
N SER A 10 -4.31 18.13 -2.29
CA SER A 10 -5.07 16.88 -2.32
C SER A 10 -5.07 16.32 -3.74
N LEU A 11 -4.73 15.04 -3.89
CA LEU A 11 -4.59 14.35 -5.17
C LEU A 11 -5.47 13.09 -5.21
N PRO A 12 -5.90 12.64 -6.41
CA PRO A 12 -6.91 11.58 -6.55
C PRO A 12 -6.39 10.17 -6.22
N GLY A 13 -5.08 9.96 -6.12
CA GLY A 13 -4.49 8.65 -5.90
C GLY A 13 -3.10 8.72 -5.28
N PHE A 14 -2.64 7.57 -4.77
CA PHE A 14 -1.33 7.46 -4.13
C PHE A 14 -0.20 7.64 -5.14
N GLU A 15 -0.35 7.10 -6.34
CA GLU A 15 0.62 7.17 -7.43
C GLU A 15 0.84 8.62 -7.89
N GLN A 16 -0.25 9.39 -8.05
CA GLN A 16 -0.17 10.82 -8.37
C GLN A 16 0.48 11.60 -7.22
N SER A 17 0.19 11.23 -5.97
CA SER A 17 0.82 11.84 -4.80
C SER A 17 2.33 11.61 -4.77
N MET A 18 2.77 10.40 -5.08
CA MET A 18 4.19 10.07 -5.22
C MET A 18 4.83 10.80 -6.41
N PHE A 19 4.14 10.84 -7.55
CA PHE A 19 4.62 11.59 -8.71
C PHE A 19 4.85 13.07 -8.38
N MET A 20 3.89 13.70 -7.72
CA MET A 20 3.98 15.10 -7.32
C MET A 20 5.08 15.29 -6.29
N ALA A 21 5.15 14.45 -5.24
CA ALA A 21 6.20 14.55 -4.22
C ALA A 21 7.62 14.41 -4.80
N ALA A 22 7.79 13.70 -5.92
CA ALA A 22 9.06 13.51 -6.60
C ALA A 22 9.50 14.70 -7.47
N GLN A 23 8.63 15.68 -7.73
CA GLN A 23 8.99 16.84 -8.56
C GLN A 23 9.98 17.77 -7.82
N PRO A 24 10.87 18.45 -8.56
CA PRO A 24 11.76 19.44 -7.96
C PRO A 24 11.01 20.71 -7.53
N GLY A 25 11.63 21.51 -6.66
CA GLY A 25 11.13 22.83 -6.26
C GLY A 25 10.22 22.83 -5.01
N HIS A 26 10.03 21.69 -4.37
CA HIS A 26 9.28 21.59 -3.12
C HIS A 26 9.75 20.40 -2.26
N ASN A 27 9.42 20.45 -0.97
CA ASN A 27 9.72 19.40 0.00
C ASN A 27 8.42 18.77 0.50
N TYR A 28 7.71 18.08 -0.39
CA TYR A 28 6.48 17.38 -0.04
C TYR A 28 6.75 15.99 0.49
N ILE A 29 5.89 15.56 1.41
CA ILE A 29 5.85 14.19 1.92
C ILE A 29 4.50 13.57 1.58
N ALA A 30 4.51 12.30 1.21
CA ALA A 30 3.31 11.52 0.94
C ALA A 30 3.33 10.24 1.78
N THR A 31 2.24 9.97 2.50
CA THR A 31 2.03 8.69 3.18
C THR A 31 1.22 7.79 2.25
N ALA A 32 1.73 6.60 1.95
CA ALA A 32 1.03 5.64 1.09
C ALA A 32 1.23 4.20 1.57
N PRO A 33 0.38 3.26 1.12
CA PRO A 33 0.56 1.86 1.39
C PRO A 33 1.89 1.31 0.85
N HIS A 34 2.35 0.21 1.44
CA HIS A 34 3.66 -0.38 1.11
C HIS A 34 3.80 -0.77 -0.37
N TYR A 35 2.71 -1.14 -1.06
CA TYR A 35 2.78 -1.51 -2.47
C TYR A 35 3.28 -0.36 -3.37
N CYS A 36 3.11 0.90 -2.95
CA CYS A 36 3.59 2.07 -3.69
C CYS A 36 5.13 2.12 -3.74
N HIS A 37 5.83 1.42 -2.85
CA HIS A 37 7.29 1.30 -2.90
C HIS A 37 7.72 0.63 -4.22
N HIS A 38 7.07 -0.47 -4.61
CA HIS A 38 7.35 -1.16 -5.86
C HIS A 38 7.02 -0.27 -7.07
N TYR A 39 5.90 0.46 -7.03
CA TYR A 39 5.54 1.44 -8.06
C TYR A 39 6.63 2.51 -8.25
N ASN A 40 7.18 3.05 -7.16
CA ASN A 40 8.24 4.05 -7.22
C ASN A 40 9.52 3.50 -7.87
N GLN A 41 9.87 2.25 -7.60
CA GLN A 41 11.00 1.58 -8.23
C GLN A 41 10.79 1.38 -9.74
N LEU A 42 9.62 0.87 -10.14
CA LEU A 42 9.25 0.65 -11.54
C LEU A 42 9.33 1.94 -12.38
N HIS A 43 8.89 3.06 -11.79
CA HIS A 43 8.87 4.37 -12.47
C HIS A 43 10.08 5.25 -12.14
N GLN A 44 11.13 4.69 -11.52
CA GLN A 44 12.39 5.36 -11.21
C GLN A 44 12.19 6.72 -10.52
N ARG A 45 11.23 6.79 -9.59
CA ARG A 45 10.96 8.02 -8.83
C ARG A 45 12.07 8.24 -7.82
N LYS A 46 12.62 9.46 -7.80
CA LYS A 46 13.68 9.87 -6.85
C LYS A 46 13.10 10.18 -5.46
N LEU A 47 12.46 9.19 -4.84
CA LEU A 47 11.86 9.29 -3.51
C LEU A 47 12.59 8.38 -2.54
N VAL A 48 12.83 8.90 -1.33
CA VAL A 48 13.25 8.07 -0.20
C VAL A 48 11.99 7.54 0.49
N THR A 49 11.91 6.21 0.66
CA THR A 49 10.79 5.57 1.35
C THR A 49 11.21 5.21 2.77
N LEU A 50 10.46 5.68 3.77
CA LEU A 50 10.72 5.41 5.18
C LEU A 50 9.46 4.84 5.85
N PRO A 51 9.60 3.97 6.86
CA PRO A 51 8.47 3.52 7.65
C PRO A 51 7.85 4.68 8.42
N ILE A 52 6.54 4.60 8.67
CA ILE A 52 5.85 5.59 9.51
C ILE A 52 6.43 5.48 10.93
N PRO A 53 6.88 6.58 11.56
CA PRO A 53 7.57 6.55 12.84
C PRO A 53 6.59 6.40 14.01
N ILE A 54 6.03 5.21 14.16
CA ILE A 54 5.08 4.83 15.21
C ILE A 54 5.45 3.47 15.78
N ASP A 55 4.98 3.18 17.00
CA ASP A 55 5.17 1.88 17.64
C ASP A 55 4.45 0.75 16.89
N GLU A 56 4.85 -0.49 17.15
CA GLU A 56 4.33 -1.67 16.44
C GLU A 56 2.83 -1.87 16.66
N ALA A 57 2.32 -1.58 17.86
CA ALA A 57 0.89 -1.69 18.17
C ALA A 57 0.05 -0.67 17.37
N GLN A 58 0.59 0.51 17.10
CA GLN A 58 -0.01 1.51 16.22
C GLN A 58 0.16 1.15 14.74
N ALA A 59 1.33 0.64 14.35
CA ALA A 59 1.59 0.19 12.99
C ALA A 59 0.60 -0.91 12.56
N GLN A 60 0.29 -1.84 13.46
CA GLN A 60 -0.68 -2.89 13.20
C GLN A 60 -2.08 -2.33 12.89
N LYS A 61 -2.47 -1.23 13.54
CA LYS A 61 -3.74 -0.52 13.27
C LYS A 61 -3.77 0.19 11.92
N LEU A 62 -2.61 0.51 11.34
CA LEU A 62 -2.50 1.08 10.00
C LEU A 62 -2.49 0.01 8.89
N THR A 63 -2.54 -1.27 9.24
CA THR A 63 -2.62 -2.34 8.25
C THR A 63 -3.93 -2.22 7.48
N VAL A 64 -3.83 -1.95 6.18
CA VAL A 64 -5.00 -1.84 5.30
C VAL A 64 -5.32 -3.20 4.70
N PRO A 65 -6.48 -3.81 5.00
CA PRO A 65 -6.86 -5.08 4.38
C PRO A 65 -7.29 -4.88 2.93
N PHE A 66 -6.81 -5.74 2.04
CA PHE A 66 -7.37 -5.86 0.69
C PHE A 66 -8.66 -6.67 0.76
N THR A 67 -9.77 -6.05 0.38
CA THR A 67 -11.09 -6.69 0.42
C THR A 67 -11.56 -7.02 -0.99
N LEU A 68 -11.81 -8.29 -1.25
CA LEU A 68 -12.45 -8.73 -2.49
C LEU A 68 -13.97 -8.67 -2.30
N ILE A 69 -14.66 -7.96 -3.19
CA ILE A 69 -16.10 -7.77 -3.13
C ILE A 69 -16.73 -8.25 -4.44
N TRP A 70 -17.84 -8.98 -4.34
CA TRP A 70 -18.64 -9.40 -5.49
C TRP A 70 -20.12 -9.47 -5.12
N HIS A 71 -20.99 -9.43 -6.13
CA HIS A 71 -22.43 -9.59 -5.91
C HIS A 71 -22.75 -11.00 -5.40
N LYS A 72 -23.67 -11.12 -4.42
CA LYS A 72 -24.06 -12.40 -3.79
C LYS A 72 -24.42 -13.49 -4.81
N ARG A 73 -25.15 -13.14 -5.88
CA ARG A 73 -25.51 -14.06 -6.98
C ARG A 73 -24.31 -14.74 -7.67
N ASN A 74 -23.13 -14.14 -7.61
CA ASN A 74 -21.90 -14.66 -8.22
C ASN A 74 -21.07 -15.49 -7.25
N SER A 75 -21.51 -15.72 -6.01
CA SER A 75 -20.72 -16.45 -5.01
C SER A 75 -20.37 -17.88 -5.42
N HIS A 76 -21.22 -18.51 -6.22
CA HIS A 76 -21.04 -19.87 -6.74
C HIS A 76 -20.59 -19.89 -8.20
N ASN A 77 -20.27 -18.72 -8.79
CA ASN A 77 -19.74 -18.67 -10.15
C ASN A 77 -18.35 -19.33 -10.17
N PRO A 78 -18.09 -20.31 -11.06
CA PRO A 78 -16.79 -20.97 -11.15
C PRO A 78 -15.61 -20.00 -11.31
N LYS A 79 -15.81 -18.87 -12.01
CA LYS A 79 -14.77 -17.84 -12.18
C LYS A 79 -14.45 -17.12 -10.87
N THR A 80 -15.46 -16.81 -10.07
CA THR A 80 -15.28 -16.15 -8.75
C THR A 80 -14.60 -17.10 -7.77
N LEU A 81 -14.99 -18.37 -7.76
CA LEU A 81 -14.34 -19.39 -6.94
C LEU A 81 -12.88 -19.59 -7.35
N TRP A 82 -12.63 -19.77 -8.65
CA TRP A 82 -11.28 -19.90 -9.20
C TRP A 82 -10.40 -18.70 -8.86
N LEU A 83 -10.89 -17.48 -9.07
CA LEU A 83 -10.13 -16.26 -8.78
C LEU A 83 -9.78 -16.16 -7.29
N ARG A 84 -10.73 -16.47 -6.40
CA ARG A 84 -10.51 -16.46 -4.95
C ARG A 84 -9.40 -17.45 -4.55
N GLU A 85 -9.48 -18.68 -5.03
CA GLU A 85 -8.46 -19.70 -4.71
C GLU A 85 -7.10 -19.39 -5.37
N THR A 86 -7.10 -18.76 -6.54
CA THR A 86 -5.87 -18.31 -7.22
C THR A 86 -5.17 -17.22 -6.40
N ILE A 87 -5.91 -16.18 -5.98
CA ILE A 87 -5.36 -15.11 -5.13
C ILE A 87 -4.84 -15.69 -3.80
N LYS A 88 -5.60 -16.59 -3.16
CA LYS A 88 -5.12 -17.26 -1.95
C LYS A 88 -3.83 -18.03 -2.18
N THR A 89 -3.71 -18.77 -3.28
CA THR A 89 -2.49 -19.51 -3.61
C THR A 89 -1.30 -18.57 -3.83
N LEU A 90 -1.50 -17.47 -4.57
CA LEU A 90 -0.45 -16.49 -4.88
C LEU A 90 0.07 -15.74 -3.64
N TYR A 91 -0.81 -15.42 -2.69
CA TYR A 91 -0.48 -14.67 -1.48
C TYR A 91 -0.38 -15.54 -0.23
N SER A 92 -0.53 -16.87 -0.36
CA SER A 92 -0.18 -17.80 0.71
C SER A 92 1.30 -17.60 1.00
N PRO A 93 1.68 -17.31 2.26
CA PRO A 93 3.09 -17.15 2.56
C PRO A 93 3.82 -18.43 2.16
N PRO A 94 4.91 -18.37 1.38
CA PRO A 94 5.87 -19.46 1.42
C PRO A 94 6.29 -19.60 2.89
N LEU A 95 6.45 -20.82 3.38
CA LEU A 95 6.99 -21.12 4.71
C LEU A 95 8.23 -20.21 4.92
N ARG A 96 8.08 -19.16 5.74
CA ARG A 96 9.04 -18.04 5.79
C ARG A 96 10.41 -18.53 6.23
N GLN A 97 11.43 -18.29 5.39
CA GLN A 97 12.72 -17.85 5.92
C GLN A 97 12.55 -16.40 6.39
N ALA A 98 13.03 -16.11 7.60
CA ALA A 98 12.84 -14.85 8.30
C ALA A 98 13.49 -13.65 7.55
N PRO A 99 12.91 -12.45 7.61
CA PRO A 99 13.58 -11.25 7.12
C PRO A 99 14.73 -10.86 8.06
N VAL A 100 15.94 -10.85 7.53
CA VAL A 100 17.11 -10.21 8.15
C VAL A 100 16.95 -8.71 7.94
N PHE A 101 16.67 -7.97 9.02
CA PHE A 101 16.82 -6.52 9.03
C PHE A 101 18.28 -6.21 9.37
N ALA A 102 19.00 -5.55 8.46
CA ALA A 102 20.31 -4.93 8.68
C ALA A 102 20.26 -3.49 8.17
#